data_AF-A0A355C3M2-F1
#
_entry.id   AF-A0A355C3M2-F1
#
_cell.length_a   1.000
_cell.length_b   1.000
_cell.length_c   1.000
_cell.angle_alpha   90.00
_cell.angle_beta   90.00
_cell.angle_gamma   90.00
#
_symmetry.space_group_name_H-M   'P 1'
#
loop_
_entity.id
_entity.type
_entity.pdbx_description
1 polymer ?
#
loop_
_entity_poly.entity_id
_entity_poly.type
_entity_poly.pdbx_seq_one_letter_code
_entity_poly.pdbx_strand_id
1 'polypeptide(L)'
;TQAMARAAEEAGAEIRLGASVAEIILDRGAARGAVLANGEKIAARAVASNIHPRLLFGGLVPEEALPADFAARIRAWKSGSGVLRMNVALSAPPNFTALPSTGLARHHAASMLIAPSLDYIDTAYTDARRTGWSRAPAIEMH
;
A
#
# COMPACT_ATOMS: atom_id res chain seq x y z
N THR A 1 -2.93 12.52 7.77
CA THR A 1 -4.21 12.24 7.06
C THR A 1 -5.38 12.99 7.64
N GLN A 2 -5.47 13.19 8.97
CA GLN A 2 -6.60 13.92 9.60
C GLN A 2 -6.79 15.37 9.10
N ALA A 3 -5.69 16.09 8.80
CA ALA A 3 -5.80 17.42 8.21
C ALA A 3 -6.48 17.41 6.82
N MET A 4 -6.18 16.39 6.01
CA MET A 4 -6.79 16.24 4.67
C MET A 4 -8.27 15.85 4.77
N ALA A 5 -8.64 15.01 5.74
CA ALA A 5 -10.03 14.66 5.99
C ALA A 5 -10.87 15.90 6.33
N ARG A 6 -10.39 16.72 7.27
CA ARG A 6 -11.05 17.99 7.64
C ARG A 6 -11.21 18.94 6.45
N ALA A 7 -10.16 19.13 5.66
CA ALA A 7 -10.22 19.99 4.48
C ALA A 7 -11.23 19.48 3.43
N ALA A 8 -11.38 18.17 3.27
CA ALA A 8 -12.37 17.60 2.38
C ALA A 8 -13.81 17.79 2.91
N GLU A 9 -14.03 17.59 4.21
CA GLU A 9 -15.31 17.83 4.87
C GLU A 9 -15.72 19.31 4.81
N GLU A 10 -14.78 20.23 5.03
CA GLU A 10 -14.99 21.69 4.85
C GLU A 10 -15.39 22.05 3.41
N ALA A 11 -14.89 21.31 2.42
CA ALA A 11 -15.28 21.44 1.02
C ALA A 11 -16.60 20.71 0.67
N GLY A 12 -17.26 20.10 1.66
CA GLY A 12 -18.57 19.43 1.51
C GLY A 12 -18.51 17.94 1.21
N ALA A 13 -17.36 17.28 1.35
CA ALA A 13 -17.27 15.83 1.22
C ALA A 13 -17.84 15.12 2.45
N GLU A 14 -18.52 13.99 2.25
CA GLU A 14 -18.92 13.08 3.31
C GLU A 14 -17.91 11.93 3.44
N ILE A 15 -17.41 11.67 4.65
CA ILE A 15 -16.48 10.57 4.93
C ILE A 15 -17.19 9.51 5.79
N ARG A 16 -17.42 8.34 5.21
CA ARG A 16 -18.05 7.21 5.90
C ARG A 16 -17.02 6.14 6.25
N LEU A 17 -16.82 5.91 7.54
CA LEU A 17 -15.99 4.81 8.05
C LEU A 17 -16.84 3.56 8.27
N GLY A 18 -16.22 2.37 8.22
CA GLY A 18 -16.95 1.09 8.36
C GLY A 18 -17.90 0.77 7.19
N ALA A 19 -17.89 1.57 6.12
CA ALA A 19 -18.73 1.43 4.93
C ALA A 19 -17.98 0.68 3.83
N SER A 20 -17.69 -0.61 4.05
CA SER A 20 -16.99 -1.44 3.05
C SER A 20 -17.84 -1.62 1.79
N VAL A 21 -17.26 -1.41 0.60
CA VAL A 21 -17.95 -1.63 -0.67
C VAL A 21 -17.89 -3.10 -1.05
N ALA A 22 -19.04 -3.68 -1.36
CA ALA A 22 -19.18 -5.05 -1.82
C ALA A 22 -19.21 -5.16 -3.35
N GLU A 23 -19.84 -4.21 -4.04
CA GLU A 23 -20.03 -4.26 -5.50
C GLU A 23 -20.10 -2.85 -6.11
N ILE A 24 -19.64 -2.69 -7.34
CA ILE A 24 -19.84 -1.49 -8.17
C ILE A 24 -21.08 -1.69 -9.04
N ILE A 25 -22.02 -0.75 -8.94
CA ILE A 25 -23.25 -0.77 -9.74
C ILE A 25 -22.91 -0.29 -11.15
N LEU A 26 -23.22 -1.10 -12.15
CA LEU A 26 -23.07 -0.77 -13.57
C LEU A 26 -24.44 -0.60 -14.24
N ASP A 27 -24.57 0.43 -15.08
CA ASP A 27 -25.68 0.59 -16.03
C ASP A 27 -25.10 0.88 -17.42
N ARG A 28 -25.48 0.07 -18.41
CA ARG A 28 -25.05 0.21 -19.81
C ARG A 28 -23.53 0.42 -19.96
N GLY A 29 -22.75 -0.36 -19.19
CA GLY A 29 -21.28 -0.32 -19.21
C GLY A 29 -20.64 0.84 -18.45
N ALA A 30 -21.42 1.66 -17.74
CA ALA A 30 -20.91 2.78 -16.96
C ALA A 30 -21.20 2.62 -15.47
N ALA A 31 -20.24 2.99 -14.62
CA ALA A 31 -20.44 3.00 -13.17
C ALA A 31 -21.51 4.03 -12.75
N ARG A 32 -22.42 3.61 -11.87
CA ARG A 32 -23.54 4.42 -11.36
C ARG A 32 -23.66 4.43 -9.84
N GLY A 33 -22.71 3.82 -9.15
CA GLY A 33 -22.77 3.74 -7.70
C GLY A 33 -22.04 2.52 -7.15
N ALA A 34 -22.32 2.23 -5.89
CA ALA A 34 -21.76 1.11 -5.16
C ALA A 34 -22.80 0.50 -4.23
N VAL A 35 -22.71 -0.81 -4.02
CA VAL A 35 -23.41 -1.54 -2.95
C VAL A 35 -22.42 -1.74 -1.81
N LEU A 36 -22.81 -1.34 -0.61
CA LEU A 36 -22.04 -1.58 0.60
C LEU A 36 -22.26 -3.00 1.12
N ALA A 37 -21.36 -3.49 1.96
CA ALA A 37 -21.43 -4.83 2.56
C ALA A 37 -22.69 -5.06 3.43
N ASN A 38 -23.34 -3.99 3.90
CA ASN A 38 -24.61 -4.05 4.62
C ASN A 38 -25.85 -4.08 3.67
N GLY A 39 -25.65 -4.10 2.36
CA GLY A 39 -26.70 -4.07 1.33
C GLY A 39 -27.18 -2.68 0.92
N GLU A 40 -26.72 -1.61 1.58
CA GLU A 40 -27.05 -0.23 1.22
C GLU A 40 -26.52 0.11 -0.18
N LYS A 41 -27.33 0.80 -0.99
CA LYS A 41 -26.95 1.25 -2.33
C LYS A 41 -26.70 2.74 -2.34
N ILE A 42 -25.51 3.15 -2.76
CA ILE A 42 -25.14 4.54 -2.96
C ILE A 42 -25.13 4.82 -4.45
N ALA A 43 -26.05 5.66 -4.92
CA ALA A 43 -26.06 6.13 -6.30
C ALA A 43 -25.03 7.26 -6.50
N ALA A 44 -24.30 7.23 -7.60
CA ALA A 44 -23.30 8.24 -7.94
C ALA A 44 -23.23 8.47 -9.46
N ARG A 45 -22.94 9.71 -9.86
CA ARG A 45 -22.73 10.05 -11.28
C ARG A 45 -21.41 9.53 -11.83
N ALA A 46 -20.42 9.37 -10.95
CA ALA A 46 -19.09 8.84 -11.24
C ALA A 46 -18.58 8.10 -10.01
N VAL A 47 -17.72 7.11 -10.23
CA VAL A 47 -17.05 6.35 -9.18
C VAL A 47 -15.54 6.45 -9.41
N ALA A 48 -14.82 6.94 -8.41
CA ALA A 48 -13.37 6.92 -8.37
C ALA A 48 -12.94 5.94 -7.28
N SER A 49 -12.03 5.03 -7.60
CA SER A 49 -11.55 4.01 -6.67
C SER A 49 -10.06 4.17 -6.40
N ASN A 50 -9.69 4.10 -5.13
CA ASN A 50 -8.30 4.15 -4.66
C ASN A 50 -7.84 2.78 -4.09
N ILE A 51 -8.62 1.71 -4.30
CA ILE A 51 -8.24 0.38 -3.82
C ILE A 51 -7.33 -0.32 -4.82
N HIS A 52 -6.67 -1.39 -4.36
CA HIS A 52 -5.80 -2.19 -5.21
C HIS A 52 -6.56 -2.73 -6.45
N PRO A 53 -6.03 -2.60 -7.69
CA PRO A 53 -6.74 -3.00 -8.92
C PRO A 53 -7.21 -4.45 -8.94
N ARG A 54 -6.41 -5.38 -8.39
CA ARG A 54 -6.78 -6.80 -8.25
C ARG A 54 -8.00 -7.02 -7.34
N LEU A 55 -8.23 -6.17 -6.34
CA LEU A 55 -9.44 -6.24 -5.51
C LEU A 55 -10.62 -5.66 -6.28
N LEU A 56 -10.44 -4.48 -6.90
CA LEU A 56 -11.49 -3.80 -7.65
C LEU A 56 -12.02 -4.66 -8.80
N PHE A 57 -11.15 -5.04 -9.72
CA PHE A 57 -11.51 -5.75 -10.96
C PHE A 57 -11.51 -7.28 -10.80
N GLY A 58 -11.11 -7.79 -9.63
CA GLY A 58 -11.17 -9.21 -9.33
C GLY A 58 -12.32 -9.60 -8.40
N GLY A 59 -13.18 -8.65 -8.01
CA GLY A 59 -14.29 -8.96 -7.10
C GLY A 59 -15.36 -7.89 -6.96
N LEU A 60 -15.02 -6.59 -6.98
CA LEU A 60 -16.04 -5.53 -6.81
C LEU A 60 -16.73 -5.15 -8.12
N VAL A 61 -16.03 -5.23 -9.24
CA VAL A 61 -16.61 -5.04 -10.59
C VAL A 61 -16.97 -6.43 -11.13
N PRO A 62 -18.20 -6.64 -11.63
CA PRO A 62 -18.60 -7.90 -12.27
C PRO A 62 -17.63 -8.29 -13.38
N GLU A 63 -17.16 -9.55 -13.38
CA GLU A 63 -16.15 -10.00 -14.34
C GLU A 63 -16.69 -9.99 -15.77
N GLU A 64 -17.98 -10.23 -15.95
CA GLU A 64 -18.68 -10.24 -17.24
C GLU A 64 -18.70 -8.85 -17.89
N ALA A 65 -18.52 -7.79 -17.09
CA ALA A 65 -18.42 -6.43 -17.57
C ALA A 65 -17.00 -6.05 -18.04
N LEU A 66 -16.01 -6.93 -17.84
CA LEU A 66 -14.62 -6.68 -18.19
C LEU A 66 -14.26 -7.30 -19.55
N PRO A 67 -13.51 -6.59 -20.41
CA PRO A 67 -12.87 -7.20 -21.56
C PRO A 67 -11.99 -8.39 -21.14
N ALA A 68 -12.06 -9.49 -21.89
CA ALA A 68 -11.41 -10.76 -21.49
C ALA A 68 -9.89 -10.63 -21.35
N ASP A 69 -9.25 -9.84 -22.21
CA ASP A 69 -7.82 -9.54 -22.17
C ASP A 69 -7.45 -8.72 -20.92
N PHE A 70 -8.29 -7.76 -20.54
CA PHE A 70 -8.13 -6.97 -19.33
C PHE A 70 -8.26 -7.84 -18.08
N ALA A 71 -9.31 -8.67 -18.00
CA ALA A 71 -9.52 -9.59 -16.88
C ALA A 71 -8.34 -10.56 -16.72
N ALA A 72 -7.79 -11.08 -17.83
CA ALA A 72 -6.60 -11.93 -17.81
C ALA A 72 -5.37 -11.20 -17.24
N ARG A 73 -5.14 -9.93 -17.62
CA ARG A 73 -4.06 -9.10 -17.07
C ARG A 73 -4.23 -8.83 -15.58
N ILE A 74 -5.46 -8.57 -15.12
CA ILE A 74 -5.76 -8.40 -13.69
C ILE A 74 -5.48 -9.68 -12.90
N ARG A 75 -5.87 -10.86 -13.42
CA ARG A 75 -5.56 -12.16 -12.78
C ARG A 75 -4.05 -12.40 -12.66
N ALA A 76 -3.29 -12.03 -13.69
CA ALA A 76 -1.84 -12.15 -13.71
C ALA A 76 -1.12 -11.07 -12.88
N TRP A 77 -1.84 -10.08 -12.35
CA TRP A 77 -1.25 -8.98 -11.60
C TRP A 77 -0.55 -9.49 -10.34
N LYS A 78 0.76 -9.25 -10.25
CA LYS A 78 1.59 -9.62 -9.11
C LYS A 78 1.67 -8.47 -8.13
N SER A 79 1.14 -8.69 -6.94
CA SER A 79 1.19 -7.74 -5.82
C SER A 79 1.97 -8.40 -4.69
N GLY A 80 3.27 -8.17 -4.67
CA GLY A 80 4.15 -8.62 -3.62
C GLY A 80 4.96 -7.44 -3.11
N SER A 81 5.01 -7.27 -1.79
CA SER A 81 5.98 -6.41 -1.14
C SER A 81 6.89 -7.29 -0.29
N GLY A 82 8.19 -7.20 -0.51
CA GLY A 82 9.21 -7.91 0.26
C GLY A 82 9.73 -7.10 1.43
N VAL A 83 8.87 -6.31 2.11
CA VAL A 83 9.27 -5.41 3.20
C VAL A 83 8.72 -5.93 4.52
N LEU A 84 9.61 -6.10 5.51
CA LEU A 84 9.22 -6.16 6.91
C LEU A 84 9.40 -4.79 7.52
N ARG A 85 8.36 -4.35 8.23
CA ARG A 85 8.43 -3.16 9.04
C ARG A 85 8.46 -3.57 10.50
N MET A 86 9.45 -3.08 11.23
CA MET A 86 9.53 -3.18 12.69
C MET A 86 9.53 -1.78 13.29
N ASN A 87 8.82 -1.60 14.39
CA ASN A 87 8.90 -0.39 15.20
C ASN A 87 9.48 -0.79 16.55
N VAL A 88 10.61 -0.21 16.93
CA VAL A 88 11.34 -0.56 18.15
C VAL A 88 11.49 0.70 19.00
N ALA A 89 11.11 0.62 20.28
CA ALA A 89 11.36 1.68 21.24
C ALA A 89 12.77 1.51 21.82
N LEU A 90 13.67 2.44 21.53
CA LEU A 90 15.05 2.41 22.01
C LEU A 90 15.21 3.37 23.19
N SER A 91 16.03 2.99 24.18
CA SER A 91 16.38 3.86 25.32
C SER A 91 17.37 4.97 24.96
N ALA A 92 18.07 4.84 23.83
CA ALA A 92 19.02 5.80 23.30
C ALA A 92 19.16 5.64 21.76
N PRO A 93 19.66 6.65 21.04
CA PRO A 93 19.98 6.53 19.61
C PRO A 93 21.02 5.43 19.34
N PRO A 94 20.94 4.74 18.18
CA PRO A 94 21.91 3.71 17.81
C PRO A 94 23.32 4.29 17.57
N ASN A 95 24.34 3.72 18.19
CA ASN A 95 25.72 4.14 17.92
C ASN A 95 26.35 3.29 16.80
N PHE A 96 26.46 3.85 15.60
CA PHE A 96 26.98 3.13 14.42
C PHE A 96 28.52 3.09 14.41
N THR A 97 29.11 1.93 14.15
CA THR A 97 30.57 1.77 14.05
C THR A 97 31.18 2.55 12.88
N ALA A 98 30.43 2.71 11.78
CA ALA A 98 30.86 3.47 10.60
C ALA A 98 30.88 5.00 10.82
N LEU A 99 30.08 5.50 11.77
CA LEU A 99 30.03 6.93 12.12
C LEU A 99 29.62 7.09 13.60
N PRO A 100 30.56 6.86 14.54
CA PRO A 100 30.23 6.88 15.96
C PRO A 100 29.78 8.26 16.44
N SER A 101 28.87 8.29 17.41
CA SER A 101 28.47 9.55 18.05
C SER A 101 28.04 9.36 19.50
N THR A 102 28.16 10.42 20.30
CA THR A 102 27.64 10.48 21.66
C THR A 102 26.28 11.19 21.65
N GLY A 103 25.21 10.45 21.91
CA GLY A 103 23.84 10.99 21.93
C GLY A 103 23.26 11.20 20.53
N LEU A 104 22.33 12.15 20.41
CA LEU A 104 21.69 12.44 19.13
C LEU A 104 22.64 13.18 18.19
N ALA A 105 22.66 12.76 16.93
CA ALA A 105 23.56 13.31 15.90
C ALA A 105 22.80 13.49 14.57
N ARG A 106 23.38 14.25 13.63
CA ARG A 106 22.70 14.60 12.36
C ARG A 106 22.22 13.38 11.56
N HIS A 107 22.99 12.29 11.54
CA HIS A 107 22.61 11.07 10.79
C HIS A 107 21.36 10.38 11.37
N HIS A 108 21.03 10.60 12.65
CA HIS A 108 19.80 10.12 13.28
C HIS A 108 18.54 10.90 12.89
N ALA A 109 18.70 12.10 12.31
CA ALA A 109 17.59 12.95 11.88
C ALA A 109 17.24 12.75 10.39
N ALA A 110 17.80 11.71 9.75
CA ALA A 110 17.61 11.39 8.35
C ALA A 110 17.40 9.88 8.18
N SER A 111 16.94 9.46 7.00
CA SER A 111 16.89 8.03 6.67
C SER A 111 18.29 7.44 6.64
N MET A 112 18.49 6.34 7.35
CA MET A 112 19.75 5.60 7.38
C MET A 112 19.59 4.30 6.60
N LEU A 113 20.39 4.12 5.56
CA LEU A 113 20.39 2.92 4.74
C LEU A 113 21.63 2.06 5.06
N ILE A 114 21.39 0.85 5.55
CA ILE A 114 22.41 -0.19 5.72
C ILE A 114 22.35 -1.10 4.50
N ALA A 115 23.12 -0.75 3.47
CA ALA A 115 23.31 -1.52 2.24
C ALA A 115 24.75 -1.31 1.74
N PRO A 116 25.73 -2.10 2.21
CA PRO A 116 27.15 -1.83 1.99
C PRO A 116 27.60 -1.75 0.52
N SER A 117 26.89 -2.41 -0.39
CA SER A 117 27.17 -2.40 -1.83
C SER A 117 25.93 -2.76 -2.65
N LEU A 118 25.99 -2.55 -3.96
CA LEU A 118 24.97 -3.05 -4.89
C LEU A 118 24.90 -4.58 -4.87
N ASP A 119 26.05 -5.26 -4.81
CA ASP A 119 26.12 -6.73 -4.72
C ASP A 119 25.43 -7.25 -3.46
N TYR A 120 25.51 -6.51 -2.35
CA TYR A 120 24.79 -6.84 -1.12
C TYR A 120 23.27 -6.79 -1.33
N ILE A 121 22.77 -5.75 -1.99
CA ILE A 121 21.34 -5.60 -2.30
C ILE A 121 20.87 -6.71 -3.25
N ASP A 122 21.65 -7.04 -4.28
CA ASP A 122 21.33 -8.10 -5.23
C ASP A 122 21.28 -9.48 -4.55
N THR A 123 22.26 -9.75 -3.68
CA THR A 123 22.29 -10.97 -2.86
C THR A 123 21.07 -11.03 -1.94
N ALA A 124 20.71 -9.92 -1.27
CA ALA A 124 19.56 -9.85 -0.39
C ALA A 124 18.24 -10.12 -1.14
N TYR A 125 18.10 -9.57 -2.35
CA TYR A 125 16.96 -9.82 -3.22
C TYR A 125 16.89 -11.30 -3.65
N THR A 126 18.01 -11.86 -4.10
CA THR A 126 18.10 -13.25 -4.55
C THR A 126 17.76 -14.21 -3.41
N ASP A 127 18.28 -13.97 -2.21
CA ASP A 127 17.95 -14.75 -1.01
C ASP A 127 16.46 -14.67 -0.70
N ALA A 128 15.89 -13.47 -0.61
CA ALA A 128 14.47 -13.30 -0.32
C ALA A 128 13.58 -14.03 -1.34
N ARG A 129 13.97 -14.02 -2.63
CA ARG A 129 13.25 -14.77 -3.67
C ARG A 129 13.35 -16.27 -3.54
N ARG A 130 14.48 -16.79 -3.05
CA ARG A 130 14.74 -18.23 -2.96
C ARG A 130 14.21 -18.85 -1.67
N THR A 131 14.31 -18.12 -0.55
CA THR A 131 14.01 -18.63 0.79
C THR A 131 12.88 -17.90 1.50
N GLY A 132 12.26 -16.89 0.86
CA GLY A 132 11.16 -16.09 1.42
C GLY A 132 11.61 -14.94 2.32
N TRP A 133 12.88 -14.91 2.72
CA TRP A 133 13.50 -13.85 3.53
C TRP A 133 15.00 -13.73 3.21
N SER A 134 15.58 -12.53 3.32
CA SER A 134 17.03 -12.32 3.14
C SER A 134 17.81 -12.67 4.40
N ARG A 135 18.89 -13.45 4.28
CA ARG A 135 19.80 -13.73 5.42
C ARG A 135 20.55 -12.48 5.88
N ALA A 136 20.76 -11.53 4.97
CA ALA A 136 21.40 -10.25 5.21
C ALA A 136 20.56 -9.15 4.52
N PRO A 137 19.46 -8.70 5.13
CA PRO A 137 18.57 -7.72 4.48
C PRO A 137 19.25 -6.36 4.34
N ALA A 138 18.91 -5.63 3.29
CA ALA A 138 19.09 -4.17 3.29
C ALA A 138 18.12 -3.58 4.30
N ILE A 139 18.60 -2.66 5.14
CA ILE A 139 17.80 -2.06 6.22
C ILE A 139 17.71 -0.57 5.97
N GLU A 140 16.49 -0.05 5.90
CA GLU A 140 16.22 1.38 5.99
C GLU A 140 15.63 1.68 7.37
N MET A 141 16.19 2.71 8.02
CA MET A 141 15.80 3.15 9.36
C MET A 141 15.37 4.62 9.32
N HIS A 142 14.35 4.97 10.09
CA HIS A 142 13.81 6.31 10.25
C HIS A 142 13.72 6.70 11.73
#